data_AF-A0A0C4E5Y7-F1
#
_entry.id   AF-A0A0C4E5Y7-F1
#
_cell.length_a   1.000
_cell.length_b   1.000
_cell.length_c   1.000
_cell.angle_alpha   90.00
_cell.angle_beta   90.00
_cell.angle_gamma   90.00
#
_symmetry.space_group_name_H-M   'P 1'
#
loop_
_entity.id
_entity.type
_entity.pdbx_description
1 polymer ?
#
loop_
_entity_poly.entity_id
_entity_poly.type
_entity_poly.pdbx_seq_one_letter_code
_entity_poly.pdbx_strand_id
1 'polypeptide(L)'
;MQLLSTILLAGTVSAVSSGHILAKRCSPMPDPNVKNGYFPPAPCWHTFTPDCKNHIAPSTEQYVSAARHTAVIMGVSDYCFKDIEEEQAREADGRATWGWTKKHGKLTRVPNTNILVITEMPDDAVKAYQAMAAPQS
;
A
#
# COMPACT_ATOMS: atom_id res chain seq x y z
N MET A 1 -44.35 22.62 60.14
CA MET A 1 -43.10 23.06 59.46
C MET A 1 -42.40 21.80 58.96
N GLN A 2 -42.56 21.46 57.68
CA GLN A 2 -41.89 20.32 57.05
C GLN A 2 -40.64 20.83 56.29
N LEU A 3 -39.48 20.29 56.65
CA LEU A 3 -38.20 20.52 55.99
C LEU A 3 -38.13 19.66 54.72
N LEU A 4 -38.06 20.30 53.55
CA LEU A 4 -37.83 19.64 52.26
C LEU A 4 -36.31 19.56 52.02
N SER A 5 -35.80 18.33 52.05
CA SER A 5 -34.43 17.98 51.71
C SER A 5 -34.20 18.08 50.20
N THR A 6 -33.26 18.92 49.78
CA THR A 6 -32.78 19.02 48.40
C THR A 6 -31.71 17.96 48.15
N ILE A 7 -32.00 16.96 47.32
CA ILE A 7 -31.03 15.95 46.87
C ILE A 7 -30.30 16.51 45.64
N LEU A 8 -28.98 16.68 45.74
CA LEU A 8 -28.12 16.95 44.58
C LEU A 8 -27.87 15.62 43.82
N LEU A 9 -28.34 15.54 42.56
CA LEU A 9 -27.87 14.52 41.62
C LEU A 9 -26.59 15.02 40.93
N ALA A 10 -25.45 14.45 41.29
CA ALA A 10 -24.21 14.59 40.53
C ALA A 10 -24.28 13.68 39.29
N GLY A 11 -24.64 14.25 38.14
CA GLY A 11 -24.55 13.57 36.85
C GLY A 11 -23.10 13.51 36.37
N THR A 12 -22.47 12.34 36.40
CA THR A 12 -21.18 12.11 35.73
C THR A 12 -21.43 11.98 34.23
N VAL A 13 -21.24 13.06 33.48
CA VAL A 13 -21.12 13.00 32.02
C VAL A 13 -19.78 12.36 31.66
N SER A 14 -19.79 11.06 31.38
CA SER A 14 -18.69 10.40 30.70
C SER A 14 -18.59 10.98 29.29
N ALA A 15 -17.67 11.90 29.09
CA ALA A 15 -17.26 12.33 27.75
C ALA A 15 -16.63 11.11 27.05
N VAL A 16 -17.44 10.40 26.27
CA VAL A 16 -16.92 9.50 25.24
C VAL A 16 -16.21 10.38 24.23
N SER A 17 -14.91 10.52 24.43
CA SER A 17 -13.97 10.91 23.39
C SER A 17 -14.19 9.93 22.25
N SER A 18 -15.01 10.34 21.27
CA SER A 18 -15.00 9.75 19.94
C SER A 18 -13.69 10.20 19.32
N GLY A 19 -12.57 9.63 19.80
CA GLY A 19 -11.30 9.75 19.13
C GLY A 19 -11.57 9.31 17.71
N HIS A 20 -11.53 10.26 16.78
CA HIS A 20 -11.55 9.94 15.37
C HIS A 20 -10.42 8.95 15.17
N ILE A 21 -10.75 7.66 15.05
CA ILE A 21 -9.78 6.69 14.58
C ILE A 21 -9.42 7.22 13.21
N LEU A 22 -8.21 7.75 13.08
CA LEU A 22 -7.61 8.08 11.80
C LEU A 22 -7.60 6.76 11.02
N ALA A 23 -8.65 6.52 10.26
CA ALA A 23 -8.71 5.43 9.31
C ALA A 23 -7.50 5.63 8.40
N LYS A 24 -6.56 4.68 8.42
CA LYS A 24 -5.42 4.70 7.50
C LYS A 24 -5.98 4.91 6.10
N ARG A 25 -5.51 5.93 5.39
CA ARG A 25 -5.93 6.18 4.01
C ARG A 25 -5.13 5.24 3.11
N CYS A 26 -5.79 4.19 2.61
CA CYS A 26 -5.36 3.45 1.42
C CYS A 26 -6.08 3.96 0.18
N SER A 27 -6.55 5.21 0.23
CA SER A 27 -7.15 5.87 -0.91
C SER A 27 -6.05 6.45 -1.79
N PRO A 28 -6.25 6.48 -3.11
CA PRO A 28 -5.41 7.25 -4.02
C PRO A 28 -5.22 8.70 -3.54
N MET A 29 -4.02 9.24 -3.72
CA MET A 29 -3.73 10.64 -3.43
C MET A 29 -3.69 11.44 -4.74
N PRO A 30 -4.54 12.46 -4.94
CA PRO A 30 -4.52 13.24 -6.17
C PRO A 30 -3.18 13.95 -6.41
N ASP A 31 -2.67 13.87 -7.63
CA ASP A 31 -1.54 14.67 -8.13
C ASP A 31 -1.66 14.77 -9.66
N PRO A 32 -1.95 15.94 -10.23
CA PRO A 32 -2.15 16.09 -11.67
C PRO A 32 -0.88 15.80 -12.49
N ASN A 33 0.30 15.73 -11.86
CA ASN A 33 1.57 15.55 -12.55
C ASN A 33 1.95 14.09 -12.75
N VAL A 34 1.27 13.12 -12.13
CA VAL A 34 1.54 11.68 -12.32
C VAL A 34 0.53 11.05 -13.27
N LYS A 35 0.81 9.82 -13.73
CA LYS A 35 -0.13 9.05 -14.56
C LYS A 35 -1.49 8.94 -13.85
N ASN A 36 -2.57 9.14 -14.60
CA ASN A 36 -3.96 9.12 -14.15
C ASN A 36 -4.33 10.22 -13.12
N GLY A 37 -3.44 11.17 -12.83
CA GLY A 37 -3.72 12.29 -11.92
C GLY A 37 -3.75 11.90 -10.43
N TYR A 38 -3.20 10.74 -10.05
CA TYR A 38 -3.12 10.32 -8.65
C TYR A 38 -1.98 9.32 -8.38
N PHE A 39 -1.50 9.27 -7.13
CA PHE A 39 -0.67 8.19 -6.61
C PHE A 39 -1.56 7.01 -6.22
N PRO A 40 -1.37 5.82 -6.82
CA PRO A 40 -2.10 4.64 -6.42
C PRO A 40 -1.66 4.27 -5.00
N PRO A 41 -2.56 3.71 -4.19
CA PRO A 41 -2.24 3.36 -2.81
C PRO A 41 -1.21 2.23 -2.75
N ALA A 42 -1.16 1.34 -3.75
CA ALA A 42 -0.22 0.24 -3.90
C ALA A 42 0.17 0.07 -5.37
N PRO A 43 1.31 -0.57 -5.66
CA PRO A 43 1.59 -1.06 -7.01
C PRO A 43 0.57 -2.13 -7.43
N CYS A 44 0.36 -2.29 -8.73
CA CYS A 44 -0.69 -3.15 -9.29
C CYS A 44 -0.53 -4.67 -9.04
N TRP A 45 0.58 -5.12 -8.45
CA TRP A 45 0.79 -6.50 -8.02
C TRP A 45 0.52 -6.73 -6.52
N HIS A 46 0.12 -5.68 -5.80
CA HIS A 46 -0.34 -5.73 -4.41
C HIS A 46 -1.74 -5.13 -4.26
N THR A 47 -2.33 -5.34 -3.08
CA THR A 47 -3.60 -4.70 -2.68
C THR A 47 -3.66 -4.51 -1.17
N PHE A 48 -4.74 -3.91 -0.66
CA PHE A 48 -4.94 -3.68 0.76
C PHE A 48 -6.12 -4.45 1.32
N THR A 49 -5.98 -4.90 2.56
CA THR A 49 -7.12 -5.31 3.39
C THR A 49 -7.98 -4.09 3.73
N PRO A 50 -9.22 -4.29 4.23
CA PRO A 50 -10.05 -3.20 4.77
C PRO A 50 -9.34 -2.40 5.87
N ASP A 51 -8.45 -3.05 6.64
CA ASP A 51 -7.61 -2.42 7.67
C ASP A 51 -6.35 -1.76 7.12
N CYS A 52 -6.25 -1.56 5.81
CA CYS A 52 -5.14 -0.89 5.17
C CYS A 52 -3.78 -1.59 5.33
N LYS A 53 -3.79 -2.92 5.46
CA LYS A 53 -2.58 -3.74 5.44
C LYS A 53 -2.31 -4.17 4.01
N ASN A 54 -1.13 -3.81 3.50
CA ASN A 54 -0.66 -4.22 2.18
C ASN A 54 -0.46 -5.74 2.15
N HIS A 55 -0.90 -6.39 1.08
CA HIS A 55 -0.69 -7.81 0.84
C HIS A 55 -0.62 -8.10 -0.66
N ILE A 56 -0.21 -9.32 -1.00
CA ILE A 56 -0.09 -9.79 -2.39
C ILE A 56 -1.49 -9.83 -3.02
N ALA A 57 -1.63 -9.36 -4.26
CA ALA A 57 -2.92 -9.39 -4.94
C ALA A 57 -3.42 -10.84 -5.14
N PRO A 58 -4.75 -11.11 -5.14
CA PRO A 58 -5.27 -12.49 -5.15
C PRO A 58 -4.84 -13.37 -6.34
N SER A 59 -4.43 -12.76 -7.46
CA SER A 59 -3.95 -13.47 -8.65
C SER A 59 -2.44 -13.46 -8.80
N THR A 60 -1.71 -13.02 -7.78
CA THR A 60 -0.25 -12.96 -7.80
C THR A 60 0.37 -13.83 -6.71
N GLU A 61 1.58 -14.28 -6.98
CA GLU A 61 2.42 -15.00 -6.02
C GLU A 61 3.76 -14.28 -5.90
N GLN A 62 4.41 -14.38 -4.74
CA GLN A 62 5.66 -13.67 -4.47
C GLN A 62 6.68 -14.58 -3.77
N TYR A 63 7.91 -14.53 -4.26
CA TYR A 63 9.09 -15.06 -3.58
C TYR A 63 10.08 -13.93 -3.30
N VAL A 64 10.63 -13.89 -2.09
CA VAL A 64 11.57 -12.84 -1.66
C VAL A 64 12.88 -13.47 -1.23
N SER A 65 13.98 -12.98 -1.77
CA SER A 65 15.34 -13.31 -1.34
C SER A 65 15.95 -12.08 -0.67
N ALA A 66 15.90 -12.04 0.67
CA ALA A 66 16.49 -10.94 1.42
C ALA A 66 17.99 -10.82 1.19
N ALA A 67 18.72 -11.94 1.20
CA ALA A 67 20.17 -11.95 0.95
C ALA A 67 20.57 -11.42 -0.44
N ARG A 68 19.66 -11.49 -1.42
CA ARG A 68 19.89 -11.00 -2.79
C ARG A 68 19.16 -9.70 -3.10
N HIS A 69 18.43 -9.13 -2.13
CA HIS A 69 17.61 -7.95 -2.34
C HIS A 69 16.74 -8.07 -3.61
N THR A 70 16.09 -9.21 -3.76
CA THR A 70 15.35 -9.59 -4.97
C THR A 70 13.99 -10.16 -4.61
N ALA A 71 12.97 -9.82 -5.39
CA ALA A 71 11.67 -10.47 -5.37
C ALA A 71 11.28 -10.98 -6.77
N VAL A 72 10.58 -12.10 -6.81
CA VAL A 72 9.96 -12.65 -8.03
C VAL A 72 8.46 -12.68 -7.79
N ILE A 73 7.73 -11.95 -8.63
CA ILE A 73 6.26 -11.84 -8.59
C ILE A 73 5.69 -12.53 -9.82
N MET A 74 4.82 -13.50 -9.62
CA MET A 74 4.16 -14.25 -10.69
C MET A 74 2.70 -13.83 -10.82
N GLY A 75 2.09 -14.05 -11.99
CA GLY A 75 0.68 -13.73 -12.23
C GLY A 75 0.41 -12.23 -12.46
N VAL A 76 1.45 -11.45 -12.73
CA VAL A 76 1.33 -10.00 -13.00
C VAL A 76 0.65 -9.80 -14.36
N SER A 77 -0.40 -8.97 -14.39
CA SER A 77 -1.20 -8.74 -15.60
C SER A 77 -0.47 -7.85 -16.62
N ASP A 78 -0.83 -7.98 -17.91
CA ASP A 78 -0.29 -7.10 -18.96
C ASP A 78 -0.61 -5.62 -18.74
N TYR A 79 -1.76 -5.31 -18.15
CA TYR A 79 -2.10 -3.95 -17.74
C TYR A 79 -1.08 -3.42 -16.72
N CYS A 80 -0.72 -4.25 -15.74
CA CYS A 80 0.26 -3.88 -14.73
C CYS A 80 1.67 -3.67 -15.33
N PHE A 81 2.07 -4.48 -16.31
CA PHE A 81 3.32 -4.23 -17.04
C PHE A 81 3.30 -2.92 -17.84
N LYS A 82 2.18 -2.55 -18.46
CA LYS A 82 2.03 -1.22 -19.10
C LYS A 82 2.14 -0.06 -18.11
N ASP A 83 1.69 -0.27 -16.88
CA ASP A 83 1.87 0.71 -15.80
C ASP A 83 3.34 0.84 -15.39
N ILE A 84 4.08 -0.27 -15.29
CA ILE A 84 5.52 -0.29 -15.01
C ILE A 84 6.32 0.36 -16.14
N GLU A 85 6.00 0.04 -17.41
CA GLU A 85 6.66 0.63 -18.58
C GLU A 85 6.46 2.15 -18.63
N GLU A 86 5.24 2.65 -18.37
CA GLU A 86 4.98 4.10 -18.31
C GLU A 86 5.71 4.76 -17.14
N GLU A 87 5.73 4.13 -15.96
CA GLU A 87 6.48 4.63 -14.80
C GLU A 87 7.98 4.79 -15.14
N GLN A 88 8.58 3.79 -15.79
CA GLN A 88 9.98 3.81 -16.20
C GLN A 88 10.26 4.82 -17.31
N ALA A 89 9.33 4.96 -18.27
CA ALA A 89 9.44 5.98 -19.31
C ALA A 89 9.40 7.40 -18.73
N ARG A 90 8.53 7.65 -17.75
CA ARG A 90 8.45 8.91 -17.01
C ARG A 90 9.72 9.19 -16.21
N GLU A 91 10.28 8.17 -15.58
CA GLU A 91 11.54 8.30 -14.85
C GLU A 91 12.70 8.66 -15.81
N ALA A 92 12.76 8.00 -16.96
CA ALA A 92 13.82 8.19 -17.95
C ALA A 92 13.82 9.58 -18.59
N ASP A 93 12.65 10.21 -18.75
CA ASP A 93 12.50 11.54 -19.35
C ASP A 93 12.27 12.67 -18.32
N GLY A 94 12.31 12.36 -17.01
CA GLY A 94 12.26 13.34 -15.91
C GLY A 94 10.86 13.81 -15.52
N ARG A 95 9.80 13.12 -15.97
CA ARG A 95 8.42 13.37 -15.54
C ARG A 95 8.17 12.84 -14.12
N ALA A 96 7.18 13.41 -13.42
CA ALA A 96 6.79 12.93 -12.10
C ALA A 96 6.24 11.50 -12.17
N THR A 97 6.75 10.63 -11.31
CA THR A 97 6.44 9.20 -11.24
C THR A 97 5.70 8.85 -9.96
N TRP A 98 5.17 7.63 -9.84
CA TRP A 98 4.68 7.10 -8.57
C TRP A 98 5.83 6.74 -7.60
N GLY A 99 7.07 6.78 -8.07
CA GLY A 99 8.29 6.50 -7.34
C GLY A 99 8.51 5.01 -7.11
N TRP A 100 7.97 4.14 -7.97
CA TRP A 100 8.01 2.69 -7.77
C TRP A 100 9.44 2.15 -7.78
N THR A 101 10.31 2.61 -8.68
CA THR A 101 11.72 2.19 -8.71
C THR A 101 12.40 2.48 -7.37
N LYS A 102 12.21 3.68 -6.81
CA LYS A 102 12.75 4.07 -5.50
C LYS A 102 12.15 3.24 -4.35
N LYS A 103 10.86 2.93 -4.41
CA LYS A 103 10.13 2.23 -3.33
C LYS A 103 10.31 0.72 -3.35
N HIS A 104 10.60 0.13 -4.50
CA HIS A 104 10.58 -1.31 -4.69
C HIS A 104 11.90 -1.87 -5.20
N GLY A 105 12.68 -1.09 -5.93
CA GLY A 105 13.84 -1.55 -6.69
C GLY A 105 13.55 -1.58 -8.18
N LYS A 106 14.49 -2.14 -8.95
CA LYS A 106 14.43 -2.21 -10.40
C LYS A 106 13.43 -3.26 -10.87
N LEU A 107 12.37 -2.82 -11.54
CA LEU A 107 11.26 -3.64 -12.04
C LEU A 107 11.57 -4.17 -13.45
N THR A 108 11.62 -5.50 -13.64
CA THR A 108 11.92 -6.11 -14.95
C THR A 108 10.93 -7.23 -15.26
N ARG A 109 10.23 -7.12 -16.39
CA ARG A 109 9.42 -8.23 -16.92
C ARG A 109 10.34 -9.31 -17.49
N VAL A 110 10.12 -10.57 -17.12
CA VAL A 110 10.73 -11.70 -17.84
C VAL A 110 10.05 -11.81 -19.22
N PRO A 111 10.78 -11.76 -20.34
CA PRO A 111 10.21 -11.66 -21.68
C PRO A 111 9.14 -12.72 -21.96
N ASN A 112 8.00 -12.29 -22.51
CA ASN A 112 6.87 -13.15 -22.89
C ASN A 112 6.26 -13.96 -21.73
N THR A 113 6.37 -13.48 -20.49
CA THR A 113 5.76 -14.13 -19.32
C THR A 113 4.97 -13.14 -18.47
N ASN A 114 4.23 -13.66 -17.49
CA ASN A 114 3.55 -12.88 -16.45
C ASN A 114 4.38 -12.76 -15.17
N ILE A 115 5.72 -12.77 -15.31
CA ILE A 115 6.66 -12.74 -14.20
C ILE A 115 7.38 -11.39 -14.17
N LEU A 116 7.28 -10.72 -13.03
CA LEU A 116 8.03 -9.53 -12.68
C LEU A 116 9.18 -9.94 -11.74
N VAL A 117 10.41 -9.58 -12.11
CA VAL A 117 11.57 -9.68 -11.24
C VAL A 117 11.91 -8.28 -10.75
N ILE A 118 12.01 -8.12 -9.43
CA ILE A 118 12.42 -6.89 -8.78
C ILE A 118 13.82 -7.10 -8.21
N THR A 119 14.82 -6.40 -8.74
CA THR A 119 16.20 -6.43 -8.22
C THR A 119 16.54 -5.14 -7.50
N GLU A 120 17.68 -5.09 -6.81
CA GLU A 120 18.16 -3.87 -6.15
C GLU A 120 17.12 -3.30 -5.16
N MET A 121 16.38 -4.18 -4.48
CA MET A 121 15.39 -3.77 -3.49
C MET A 121 16.09 -3.07 -2.31
N PRO A 122 15.61 -1.90 -1.87
CA PRO A 122 16.10 -1.32 -0.63
C PRO A 122 15.67 -2.14 0.59
N ASP A 123 16.37 -2.01 1.72
CA ASP A 123 16.15 -2.82 2.93
C ASP A 123 14.70 -2.73 3.45
N ASP A 124 14.10 -1.54 3.37
CA ASP A 124 12.72 -1.31 3.75
C ASP A 124 11.74 -2.03 2.83
N ALA A 125 12.00 -2.08 1.52
CA ALA A 125 11.24 -2.88 0.57
C ALA A 125 11.37 -4.38 0.87
N VAL A 126 12.57 -4.89 1.13
CA VAL A 126 12.78 -6.30 1.49
C VAL A 126 11.96 -6.67 2.73
N LYS A 127 12.06 -5.87 3.80
CA LYS A 127 11.31 -6.07 5.05
C LYS A 127 9.80 -6.02 4.80
N ALA A 128 9.32 -5.05 4.02
CA ALA A 128 7.91 -4.92 3.69
C ALA A 128 7.41 -6.15 2.90
N TYR A 129 8.20 -6.63 1.93
CA TYR A 129 7.85 -7.79 1.12
C TYR A 129 7.84 -9.10 1.93
N GLN A 130 8.78 -9.28 2.86
CA GLN A 130 8.77 -10.44 3.76
C GLN A 130 7.61 -10.42 4.77
N ALA A 131 7.15 -9.24 5.16
CA ALA A 131 6.03 -9.07 6.10
C ALA A 131 4.65 -9.22 5.44
N MET A 132 4.58 -9.21 4.10
CA MET A 132 3.32 -9.42 3.39
C MET A 132 2.92 -10.90 3.47
N ALA A 133 1.77 -11.16 4.10
CA ALA A 133 1.17 -12.48 4.08
C ALA A 133 0.62 -12.81 2.69
N ALA A 134 0.68 -14.08 2.30
CA ALA A 134 -0.15 -14.62 1.22
C ALA A 134 -1.63 -14.37 1.55
N PRO A 135 -2.52 -14.22 0.56
CA PRO A 135 -3.95 -14.01 0.81
C PRO A 135 -4.46 -15.07 1.80
N GLN A 136 -5.15 -14.66 2.86
CA GLN A 136 -5.87 -15.63 3.69
C GLN A 136 -7.01 -16.18 2.83
N SER A 137 -6.90 -17.47 2.50
CA SER A 137 -7.91 -18.27 1.79
C SER A 137 -9.20 -18.39 2.60
#